data_AF-A0A9P1BHK9-F1
#
_entry.id   AF-A0A9P1BHK9-F1
#
_cell.length_a   1.000
_cell.length_b   1.000
_cell.length_c   1.000
_cell.angle_alpha   90.00
_cell.angle_beta   90.00
_cell.angle_gamma   90.00
#
_symmetry.space_group_name_H-M   'P 1'
#
loop_
_entity.id
_entity.type
_entity.pdbx_description
1 polymer ?
#
loop_
_entity_poly.entity_id
_entity_poly.type
_entity_poly.pdbx_seq_one_letter_code
_entity_poly.pdbx_strand_id
1 'polypeptide(L)'
;MVPMLGLAYWPLLLWLPLIAVQYAAVVHLGSGMQSAVHSITAILVDTPVCSLMKIIWCVMLVLCLDCVRNVFKPGTAAGSDMQTAQMFEAYAAKEGALVLALNLAAMMAIQALHVITGRYAKLELNLDAMKRQAQQASEFSKQLMADSKDGKAPETKMESKKEEEKEGELRKRVD
;
A
#
# COMPACT_ATOMS: atom_id res chain seq x y z
N MET A 1 -30.51 0.71 21.51
CA MET A 1 -29.07 0.72 21.14
C MET A 1 -28.45 -0.68 20.96
N VAL A 2 -29.07 -1.77 21.44
CA VAL A 2 -28.61 -3.17 21.25
C VAL A 2 -28.36 -3.62 19.79
N PRO A 3 -29.14 -3.22 18.76
CA PRO A 3 -28.87 -3.66 17.38
C PRO A 3 -27.61 -3.03 16.75
N MET A 4 -27.03 -1.97 17.36
CA MET A 4 -25.83 -1.32 16.84
C MET A 4 -24.54 -2.09 17.16
N LEU A 5 -24.49 -2.83 18.28
CA LEU A 5 -23.33 -3.65 18.62
C LEU A 5 -23.14 -4.79 17.61
N GLY A 6 -24.23 -5.50 17.27
CA GLY A 6 -24.18 -6.59 16.29
C GLY A 6 -23.65 -6.14 14.92
N LEU A 7 -24.01 -4.92 14.50
CA LEU A 7 -23.52 -4.33 13.26
C LEU A 7 -22.02 -3.98 13.31
N ALA A 8 -21.51 -3.61 14.48
CA ALA A 8 -20.10 -3.23 14.67
C ALA A 8 -19.15 -4.44 14.80
N TYR A 9 -19.64 -5.59 15.29
CA TYR A 9 -18.85 -6.82 15.39
C TYR A 9 -18.61 -7.48 14.03
N TRP A 10 -19.55 -7.37 13.09
CA TRP A 10 -19.43 -8.02 11.78
C TRP A 10 -18.21 -7.55 10.99
N PRO A 11 -17.93 -6.24 10.87
CA PRO A 11 -16.67 -5.76 10.33
C PRO A 11 -15.50 -6.26 11.16
N LEU A 12 -15.50 -6.14 12.48
CA LEU A 12 -14.35 -6.55 13.29
C LEU A 12 -13.89 -7.99 13.02
N LEU A 13 -14.86 -8.89 12.78
CA LEU A 13 -14.64 -10.30 12.46
C LEU A 13 -13.98 -10.52 11.09
N LEU A 14 -14.22 -9.63 10.12
CA LEU A 14 -13.55 -9.63 8.82
C LEU A 14 -12.16 -8.96 8.89
N TRP A 15 -12.00 -7.91 9.71
CA TRP A 15 -10.80 -7.07 9.72
C TRP A 15 -9.66 -7.70 10.51
N LEU A 16 -9.95 -8.34 11.66
CA LEU A 16 -8.97 -9.03 12.49
C LEU A 16 -8.15 -10.10 11.75
N PRO A 17 -8.76 -11.09 11.07
CA PRO A 17 -7.99 -12.10 10.33
C PRO A 17 -7.20 -11.48 9.19
N LEU A 18 -7.73 -10.41 8.57
CA LEU A 18 -7.07 -9.74 7.46
C LEU A 18 -5.81 -9.00 7.91
N ILE A 19 -5.87 -8.31 9.05
CA ILE A 19 -4.68 -7.72 9.71
C ILE A 19 -3.71 -8.81 10.13
N ALA A 20 -4.19 -9.90 10.72
CA ALA A 20 -3.33 -10.99 11.17
C ALA A 20 -2.58 -11.64 10.00
N VAL A 21 -3.23 -11.87 8.87
CA VAL A 21 -2.61 -12.42 7.65
C VAL A 21 -1.63 -11.42 7.03
N GLN A 22 -1.97 -10.14 6.95
CA GLN A 22 -1.04 -9.10 6.48
C GLN A 22 0.19 -8.98 7.37
N TYR A 23 0.01 -8.97 8.69
CA TYR A 23 1.10 -8.90 9.65
C TYR A 23 1.98 -10.14 9.60
N ALA A 24 1.38 -11.34 9.60
CA ALA A 24 2.11 -12.58 9.46
C ALA A 24 2.91 -12.61 8.16
N ALA A 25 2.31 -12.17 7.04
CA ALA A 25 2.98 -12.10 5.76
C ALA A 25 4.19 -11.16 5.76
N VAL A 26 4.08 -10.01 6.44
CA VAL A 26 5.19 -9.05 6.55
C VAL A 26 6.31 -9.58 7.45
N VAL A 27 5.98 -10.22 8.59
CA VAL A 27 6.98 -10.60 9.61
C VAL A 27 7.62 -11.95 9.32
N HIS A 28 6.86 -12.92 8.83
CA HIS A 28 7.30 -14.32 8.77
C HIS A 28 7.44 -14.87 7.36
N LEU A 29 6.84 -14.23 6.34
CA LEU A 29 6.81 -14.79 4.99
C LEU A 29 7.65 -13.98 4.01
N GLY A 30 8.29 -14.69 3.09
CA GLY A 30 9.08 -14.10 2.01
C GLY A 30 8.23 -13.31 1.01
N SER A 31 8.92 -12.62 0.11
CA SER A 31 8.36 -11.66 -0.85
C SER A 31 7.24 -12.19 -1.75
N GLY A 32 7.31 -13.47 -2.13
CA GLY A 32 6.26 -14.10 -2.94
C GLY A 32 4.89 -14.10 -2.26
N MET A 33 4.85 -14.38 -0.95
CA MET A 33 3.59 -14.45 -0.21
C MET A 33 3.13 -13.07 0.26
N GLN A 34 4.05 -12.13 0.50
CA GLN A 34 3.73 -10.71 0.69
C GLN A 34 3.03 -10.12 -0.53
N SER A 35 3.50 -10.44 -1.75
CA SER A 35 2.87 -10.01 -3.00
C SER A 35 1.48 -10.62 -3.19
N ALA A 36 1.30 -11.91 -2.89
CA ALA A 36 0.00 -12.57 -2.97
C ALA A 36 -1.02 -11.95 -1.98
N VAL A 37 -0.61 -11.74 -0.73
CA VAL A 37 -1.46 -11.09 0.28
C VAL A 37 -1.77 -9.66 -0.12
N HIS A 38 -0.79 -8.91 -0.63
CA HIS A 38 -1.00 -7.56 -1.15
C HIS A 38 -2.02 -7.54 -2.29
N SER A 39 -1.94 -8.46 -3.25
CA SER A 39 -2.89 -8.55 -4.36
C SER A 39 -4.32 -8.85 -3.90
N ILE A 40 -4.49 -9.72 -2.90
CA ILE A 40 -5.81 -10.01 -2.32
C ILE A 40 -6.36 -8.77 -1.62
N THR A 41 -5.53 -8.04 -0.88
CA THR A 41 -5.96 -6.77 -0.27
C THR A 41 -6.12 -5.62 -1.25
N ALA A 42 -5.42 -5.62 -2.38
CA ALA A 42 -5.63 -4.64 -3.45
C ALA A 42 -7.05 -4.75 -4.02
N ILE A 43 -7.59 -5.96 -4.14
CA ILE A 43 -8.99 -6.14 -4.57
C ILE A 43 -9.96 -5.51 -3.57
N LEU A 44 -9.65 -5.51 -2.27
CA LEU A 44 -10.50 -4.89 -1.25
C LEU A 44 -10.30 -3.37 -1.13
N VAL A 45 -9.08 -2.89 -1.33
CA VAL A 45 -8.66 -1.51 -1.00
C VAL A 45 -8.60 -0.60 -2.24
N ASP A 46 -8.29 -1.14 -3.41
CA ASP A 46 -8.10 -0.36 -4.65
C ASP A 46 -9.33 -0.41 -5.59
N THR A 47 -10.38 -1.15 -5.25
CA THR A 47 -11.67 -1.15 -5.98
C THR A 47 -12.55 0.04 -5.59
N PRO A 48 -13.58 0.38 -6.40
CA PRO A 48 -14.58 1.42 -6.04
C PRO A 48 -15.33 1.13 -4.73
N VAL A 49 -15.24 -0.11 -4.22
CA VAL A 49 -15.66 -0.50 -2.87
C VAL A 49 -14.97 0.36 -1.79
N CYS A 50 -13.76 0.85 -2.03
CA CYS A 50 -13.05 1.75 -1.12
C CYS A 50 -13.77 3.10 -0.92
N SER A 51 -14.44 3.62 -1.94
CA SER A 51 -15.26 4.84 -1.80
C SER A 51 -16.47 4.61 -0.91
N LEU A 52 -17.14 3.45 -1.03
CA LEU A 52 -18.21 3.05 -0.11
C LEU A 52 -17.66 2.82 1.29
N MET A 53 -16.47 2.24 1.42
CA MET A 53 -15.83 1.96 2.69
C MET A 53 -15.46 3.25 3.44
N LYS A 54 -15.02 4.31 2.74
CA LYS A 54 -14.83 5.65 3.31
C LYS A 54 -16.12 6.26 3.82
N ILE A 55 -17.23 6.10 3.10
CA ILE A 55 -18.55 6.57 3.54
C ILE A 55 -18.97 5.84 4.82
N ILE A 56 -18.84 4.51 4.84
CA ILE A 56 -19.11 3.69 6.02
C ILE A 56 -18.22 4.10 7.20
N TRP A 57 -16.95 4.37 6.95
CA TRP A 57 -16.00 4.85 7.97
C TRP A 57 -16.43 6.20 8.56
N CYS A 58 -16.84 7.16 7.71
CA CYS A 58 -17.38 8.43 8.18
C CYS A 58 -18.64 8.23 9.03
N VAL A 59 -19.55 7.35 8.62
CA VAL A 59 -20.76 7.02 9.40
C VAL A 59 -20.39 6.38 10.74
N MET A 60 -19.44 5.44 10.76
CA MET A 60 -18.94 4.82 12.00
C MET A 60 -18.28 5.83 12.93
N LEU A 61 -17.57 6.83 12.39
CA LEU A 61 -16.98 7.90 13.18
C LEU A 61 -18.06 8.77 13.83
N VAL A 62 -19.10 9.14 13.09
CA VAL A 62 -20.24 9.90 13.64
C VAL A 62 -20.96 9.09 14.72
N LEU A 63 -21.18 7.79 14.50
CA LEU A 63 -21.80 6.90 15.49
C LEU A 63 -20.91 6.72 16.73
N CYS A 64 -19.59 6.64 16.56
CA CYS A 64 -18.63 6.58 17.67
C CYS A 64 -18.68 7.85 18.50
N LEU A 65 -18.71 9.03 17.86
CA LEU A 65 -18.87 10.31 18.55
C LEU A 65 -20.22 10.42 19.26
N ASP A 66 -21.30 9.88 18.69
CA ASP A 66 -22.61 9.85 19.37
C ASP A 66 -22.60 8.93 20.60
N CYS A 67 -21.98 7.76 20.51
CA CYS A 67 -21.76 6.87 21.66
C CYS A 67 -20.93 7.56 22.75
N VAL A 68 -19.82 8.23 22.38
CA VAL A 68 -18.99 8.99 23.32
C VAL A 68 -19.80 10.13 23.97
N ARG A 69 -20.59 10.87 23.20
CA ARG A 69 -21.47 11.92 23.72
C ARG A 69 -22.50 11.36 24.70
N ASN A 70 -23.05 10.18 24.44
CA ASN A 70 -24.02 9.53 25.32
C ASN A 70 -23.36 8.97 26.61
N VAL A 71 -22.07 8.60 26.58
CA VAL A 71 -21.31 8.24 27.80
C VAL A 71 -21.13 9.42 28.76
N PHE A 72 -21.01 10.65 28.22
CA PHE A 72 -20.83 11.87 29.03
C PHE A 72 -22.13 12.59 29.41
N LYS A 73 -23.30 12.10 28.97
CA LYS A 73 -24.58 12.70 29.39
C LYS A 73 -24.83 12.42 30.88
N PRO A 74 -25.08 13.45 31.71
CA PRO A 74 -25.45 13.25 33.09
C PRO A 74 -26.83 12.55 33.17
N GLY A 75 -26.87 11.37 33.78
CA GLY A 75 -28.08 10.59 33.97
C GLY A 75 -29.02 11.27 34.96
N THR A 76 -30.18 11.73 34.49
CA THR A 76 -31.30 12.12 35.35
C THR A 76 -32.21 10.90 35.52
N ALA A 77 -31.95 10.12 36.57
CA ALA A 77 -32.78 8.97 36.92
C ALA A 77 -33.95 9.44 37.79
N ALA A 78 -35.18 9.25 37.30
CA ALA A 78 -36.40 9.35 38.10
C ALA A 78 -37.01 7.96 38.23
N GLY A 79 -36.72 7.26 39.34
CA GLY A 79 -37.25 5.93 39.66
C GLY A 79 -36.24 4.78 39.53
N SER A 80 -36.39 3.74 40.36
CA SER A 80 -35.47 2.61 40.49
C SER A 80 -35.38 1.73 39.23
N ASP A 81 -36.49 1.45 38.55
CA ASP A 81 -36.49 0.66 37.31
C ASP A 81 -35.87 1.44 36.14
N MET A 82 -36.04 2.77 36.15
CA MET A 82 -35.43 3.66 35.15
C MET A 82 -33.91 3.79 35.37
N GLN A 83 -33.46 3.62 36.62
CA GLN A 83 -32.05 3.64 36.98
C GLN A 83 -31.29 2.42 36.44
N THR A 84 -31.88 1.22 36.50
CA THR A 84 -31.26 0.00 35.95
C THR A 84 -31.17 0.04 34.42
N ALA A 85 -32.22 0.51 33.74
CA ALA A 85 -32.22 0.68 32.29
C ALA A 85 -31.18 1.71 31.81
N GLN A 86 -31.04 2.84 32.51
CA GLN A 86 -30.02 3.86 32.21
C GLN A 86 -28.59 3.33 32.43
N MET A 87 -28.37 2.48 33.44
CA MET A 87 -27.05 1.85 33.63
C MET A 87 -26.72 0.91 32.46
N PHE A 88 -27.64 0.05 32.03
CA PHE A 88 -27.41 -0.83 30.87
C PHE A 88 -27.13 -0.05 29.59
N GLU A 89 -27.82 1.07 29.37
CA GLU A 89 -27.59 1.94 28.21
C GLU A 89 -26.20 2.60 28.25
N ALA A 90 -25.75 3.05 29.41
CA ALA A 90 -24.42 3.62 29.59
C ALA A 90 -23.29 2.58 29.36
N TYR A 91 -23.46 1.34 29.80
CA TYR A 91 -22.51 0.25 29.52
C TYR A 91 -22.49 -0.11 28.03
N ALA A 92 -23.65 -0.24 27.39
CA ALA A 92 -23.74 -0.50 25.96
C ALA A 92 -23.12 0.62 25.11
N ALA A 93 -23.25 1.89 25.54
CA ALA A 93 -22.61 3.02 24.88
C ALA A 93 -21.07 2.97 24.99
N LYS A 94 -20.52 2.54 26.13
CA LYS A 94 -19.07 2.36 26.32
C LYS A 94 -18.52 1.23 25.47
N GLU A 95 -19.17 0.08 25.45
CA GLU A 95 -18.79 -1.06 24.61
C GLU A 95 -18.90 -0.70 23.13
N GLY A 96 -20.00 -0.07 22.72
CA GLY A 96 -20.19 0.41 21.35
C GLY A 96 -19.11 1.40 20.91
N ALA A 97 -18.74 2.35 21.77
CA ALA A 97 -17.66 3.30 21.48
C ALA A 97 -16.31 2.59 21.30
N LEU A 98 -15.98 1.63 22.17
CA LEU A 98 -14.74 0.85 22.06
C LEU A 98 -14.68 0.02 20.78
N VAL A 99 -15.76 -0.70 20.44
CA VAL A 99 -15.80 -1.56 19.24
C VAL A 99 -15.74 -0.72 17.97
N LEU A 100 -16.42 0.42 17.93
CA LEU A 100 -16.36 1.34 16.79
C LEU A 100 -14.97 1.99 16.67
N ALA A 101 -14.36 2.42 17.77
CA ALA A 101 -13.00 2.96 17.76
C ALA A 101 -11.98 1.91 17.26
N LEU A 102 -12.13 0.66 17.68
CA LEU A 102 -11.26 -0.43 17.23
C LEU A 102 -11.42 -0.69 15.73
N ASN A 103 -12.65 -0.65 15.20
CA ASN A 103 -12.89 -0.75 13.76
C ASN A 103 -12.24 0.40 12.97
N LEU A 104 -12.36 1.64 13.47
CA LEU A 104 -11.72 2.81 12.84
C LEU A 104 -10.19 2.66 12.80
N ALA A 105 -9.59 2.19 13.90
CA ALA A 105 -8.15 1.94 14.00
C ALA A 105 -7.70 0.78 13.10
N ALA A 106 -8.46 -0.31 13.07
CA ALA A 106 -8.20 -1.45 12.18
C ALA A 106 -8.21 -0.99 10.71
N MET A 107 -9.11 -0.08 10.33
CA MET A 107 -9.14 0.49 8.98
C MET A 107 -7.86 1.19 8.58
N MET A 108 -7.38 2.07 9.45
CA MET A 108 -6.14 2.80 9.25
C MET A 108 -4.94 1.86 9.17
N ALA A 109 -4.91 0.83 10.03
CA ALA A 109 -3.84 -0.17 10.04
C ALA A 109 -3.76 -0.96 8.73
N ILE A 110 -4.89 -1.45 8.21
CA ILE A 110 -4.92 -2.19 6.93
C ILE A 110 -4.44 -1.31 5.78
N GLN A 111 -4.87 -0.04 5.74
CA GLN A 111 -4.47 0.87 4.67
C GLN A 111 -2.98 1.21 4.74
N ALA A 112 -2.44 1.44 5.94
CA ALA A 112 -1.01 1.67 6.14
C ALA A 112 -0.18 0.44 5.72
N LEU A 113 -0.60 -0.76 6.14
CA LEU A 113 0.05 -2.02 5.74
C LEU A 113 0.02 -2.20 4.22
N HIS A 114 -1.14 -1.98 3.58
CA HIS A 114 -1.27 -2.07 2.12
C HIS A 114 -0.27 -1.18 1.38
N VAL A 115 -0.13 0.08 1.79
CA VAL A 115 0.81 1.03 1.18
C VAL A 115 2.26 0.60 1.41
N ILE A 116 2.60 0.15 2.62
CA ILE A 116 3.96 -0.28 2.96
C ILE A 116 4.34 -1.53 2.18
N THR A 117 3.49 -2.55 2.13
CA THR A 117 3.74 -3.79 1.38
C THR A 117 3.88 -3.50 -0.11
N GLY A 118 3.05 -2.62 -0.68
CA GLY A 118 3.18 -2.21 -2.09
C GLY A 118 4.50 -1.47 -2.38
N ARG A 119 4.99 -0.64 -1.45
CA ARG A 119 6.30 0.01 -1.57
C ARG A 119 7.45 -0.99 -1.47
N TYR A 120 7.35 -1.95 -0.56
CA TYR A 120 8.35 -2.99 -0.38
C TYR A 120 8.47 -3.87 -1.64
N ALA A 121 7.34 -4.32 -2.20
CA ALA A 121 7.31 -5.09 -3.44
C ALA A 121 7.96 -4.34 -4.61
N LYS A 122 7.71 -3.03 -4.74
CA LYS A 122 8.36 -2.19 -5.76
C LYS A 122 9.86 -2.07 -5.54
N LEU A 123 10.30 -1.91 -4.29
CA LEU A 123 11.71 -1.80 -3.95
C LEU A 123 12.45 -3.08 -4.31
N GLU A 124 11.87 -4.24 -4.02
CA GLU A 124 12.45 -5.54 -4.33
C GLU A 124 12.57 -5.77 -5.85
N LEU A 125 11.52 -5.42 -6.61
CA LEU A 125 11.55 -5.52 -8.07
C LEU A 125 12.66 -4.65 -8.68
N ASN A 126 12.86 -3.44 -8.15
CA ASN A 126 13.96 -2.56 -8.57
C ASN A 126 15.33 -3.17 -8.22
N LEU A 127 15.45 -3.79 -7.05
CA LEU A 127 16.69 -4.43 -6.61
C LEU A 127 17.05 -5.63 -7.48
N ASP A 128 16.05 -6.44 -7.86
CA ASP A 128 16.24 -7.56 -8.79
C ASP A 128 16.56 -7.11 -10.21
N ALA A 129 15.94 -6.02 -10.68
CA ALA A 129 16.31 -5.40 -11.96
C ALA A 129 17.77 -4.92 -11.96
N MET A 130 18.20 -4.24 -10.89
CA MET A 130 19.60 -3.81 -10.75
C MET A 130 20.57 -4.99 -10.68
N LYS A 131 20.22 -6.07 -9.97
CA LYS A 131 21.05 -7.30 -9.94
C LYS A 131 21.18 -7.90 -11.33
N ARG A 132 20.09 -8.00 -12.09
CA ARG A 132 20.12 -8.50 -13.48
C ARG A 132 20.95 -7.62 -14.39
N GLN A 133 20.81 -6.29 -14.28
CA GLN A 133 21.64 -5.35 -15.03
C GLN A 133 23.13 -5.49 -14.67
N ALA A 134 23.46 -5.64 -13.39
CA ALA A 134 24.83 -5.85 -12.93
C ALA A 134 25.41 -7.20 -13.42
N GLN A 135 24.60 -8.26 -13.42
CA GLN A 135 24.99 -9.56 -13.97
C GLN A 135 25.27 -9.47 -15.47
N GLN A 136 24.36 -8.88 -16.25
CA GLN A 136 24.54 -8.67 -17.68
C GLN A 136 25.77 -7.82 -18.00
N ALA A 137 26.01 -6.75 -17.24
CA ALA A 137 27.21 -5.92 -17.39
C ALA A 137 28.49 -6.70 -17.04
N SER A 138 28.45 -7.55 -16.01
CA SER A 138 29.57 -8.41 -15.63
C SER A 138 29.86 -9.47 -16.69
N GLU A 139 28.83 -10.12 -17.24
CA GLU A 139 28.94 -11.10 -18.32
C GLU A 139 29.49 -10.46 -19.60
N PHE A 140 28.98 -9.29 -19.98
CA PHE A 140 29.50 -8.53 -21.10
C PHE A 140 30.97 -8.14 -20.92
N SER A 141 31.36 -7.66 -19.74
CA SER A 141 32.75 -7.33 -19.44
C SER A 141 33.66 -8.57 -19.49
N LYS A 142 33.18 -9.72 -18.99
CA LYS A 142 33.90 -11.01 -19.11
C LYS A 142 34.08 -11.42 -20.56
N GLN A 143 33.06 -11.27 -21.41
CA GLN A 143 33.16 -11.56 -22.85
C GLN A 143 34.16 -10.63 -23.53
N LEU A 144 34.11 -9.32 -23.26
CA LEU A 144 35.04 -8.34 -23.84
C LEU A 144 36.50 -8.64 -23.48
N MET A 145 36.75 -9.02 -22.22
CA MET A 145 38.09 -9.39 -21.73
C MET A 145 38.55 -10.76 -22.24
N ALA A 146 37.64 -11.65 -22.61
CA ALA A 146 37.95 -12.92 -23.26
C ALA A 146 38.32 -12.71 -24.73
N ASP A 147 37.53 -11.92 -25.49
CA ASP A 147 37.83 -11.56 -26.88
C ASP A 147 39.14 -10.78 -27.02
N SER A 148 39.47 -9.94 -26.02
CA SER A 148 40.72 -9.19 -26.00
C SER A 148 41.98 -10.06 -25.80
N LYS A 149 41.83 -11.35 -25.43
CA LYS A 149 42.96 -12.28 -25.29
C LYS A 149 43.28 -13.06 -26.57
N ASP A 150 42.37 -13.13 -27.53
CA ASP A 150 42.56 -13.88 -28.78
C ASP A 150 42.72 -13.01 -30.05
N GLY A 151 42.58 -11.68 -29.95
CA GLY A 151 42.68 -10.79 -31.10
C GLY A 151 43.82 -9.77 -31.00
N LYS A 152 44.87 -9.93 -31.81
CA LYS A 152 45.72 -8.81 -32.25
C LYS A 152 44.78 -7.70 -32.76
N ALA A 153 44.79 -6.55 -32.10
CA ALA A 153 44.08 -5.37 -32.59
C ALA A 153 44.54 -5.07 -34.03
N PRO A 154 43.63 -5.00 -35.03
CA PRO A 154 44.00 -4.40 -36.29
C PRO A 154 44.16 -2.89 -36.03
N GLU A 155 45.37 -2.39 -36.22
CA GLU A 155 45.62 -0.95 -36.26
C GLU A 155 44.75 -0.34 -37.36
N THR A 156 43.66 0.32 -36.96
CA THR A 156 42.86 1.10 -37.88
C THR A 156 43.71 2.29 -38.33
N LYS A 157 44.21 2.23 -39.57
CA LYS A 157 44.81 3.40 -40.24
C LYS A 157 43.82 4.57 -40.15
N MET A 158 44.25 5.63 -39.50
CA MET A 158 43.63 6.95 -39.56
C MET A 158 43.75 7.45 -41.02
N GLU A 159 42.69 7.29 -41.82
CA GLU A 159 42.58 8.04 -43.07
C GLU A 159 42.22 9.49 -42.72
N SER A 160 43.25 10.31 -42.70
CA SER A 160 43.10 11.76 -42.81
C SER A 160 42.63 12.10 -44.22
N LYS A 161 41.76 13.12 -44.32
CA LYS A 161 41.49 13.99 -45.49
C LYS A 161 40.28 13.65 -46.37
N LYS A 162 39.14 14.31 -46.08
CA LYS A 162 38.35 15.16 -47.02
C LYS A 162 37.10 15.74 -46.32
N GLU A 163 37.32 16.66 -45.39
CA GLU A 163 36.43 17.82 -45.23
C GLU A 163 36.84 18.80 -46.33
N GLU A 164 35.92 19.18 -47.24
CA GLU A 164 35.87 20.50 -47.92
C GLU A 164 34.88 20.56 -49.10
N GLU A 165 34.37 19.44 -49.64
CA GLU A 165 33.50 19.51 -50.85
C GLU A 165 31.98 19.62 -50.60
N LYS A 166 31.49 19.58 -49.35
CA LYS A 166 30.03 19.62 -49.07
C LYS A 166 29.46 20.98 -48.62
N GLU A 167 30.28 21.96 -48.26
CA GLU A 167 29.76 23.29 -47.86
C GLU A 167 29.51 24.24 -49.05
N GLY A 168 30.08 23.98 -50.23
CA GLY A 168 29.93 24.82 -51.42
C GLY A 168 28.60 24.64 -52.18
N GLU A 169 27.94 23.48 -52.08
CA GLU A 169 26.69 23.20 -52.80
C GLU A 169 25.42 23.74 -52.10
N LEU A 170 25.49 24.02 -50.80
CA LEU A 170 24.32 24.48 -50.03
C LEU A 170 24.06 25.99 -50.14
N ARG A 171 25.03 26.79 -50.62
CA ARG A 171 24.91 28.26 -50.76
C ARG A 171 24.46 28.76 -52.14
N LYS A 172 24.22 27.88 -53.11
CA LYS A 172 23.74 28.26 -54.46
C LYS A 172 22.23 28.04 -54.69
N ARG A 173 21.45 27.76 -53.65
CA ARG A 173 20.00 27.55 -53.74
C ARG A 173 19.14 28.60 -53.02
N VAL A 174 19.76 29.66 -52.51
CA VAL A 174 19.05 30.80 -51.92
C VAL A 174 19.72 32.05 -52.47
N ASP A 175 19.25 32.48 -53.63
CA ASP A 175 19.18 33.85 -54.17
C ASP A 175 19.09 33.82 -55.71
#